data_AF-A0A3B9HPQ0-F1
#
_entry.id   AF-A0A3B9HPQ0-F1
#
_cell.length_a   1.000
_cell.length_b   1.000
_cell.length_c   1.000
_cell.angle_alpha   90.00
_cell.angle_beta   90.00
_cell.angle_gamma   90.00
#
_symmetry.space_group_name_H-M   'P 1'
#
loop_
_entity.id
_entity.type
_entity.pdbx_description
1 polymer ?
#
loop_
_entity_poly.entity_id
_entity_poly.type
_entity_poly.pdbx_seq_one_letter_code
_entity_poly.pdbx_strand_id
1 'polypeptide(L)'
;MVKKIYLEEICDRENLKSFLSRFRRLTGLNCVPFNERGEVVIGKIEDVFKGMPDASEFVQYPTSELIERPDGSQVRLMKLEYRGHLYGAVLIGPLLFPESKYKGRARLPVMTTDQIDAAVESVESFFIQMIDLAAEKESLARKEKILSVLEEASNIMNSSIEFQNLLEFLMDIAIEITGATCGALLLRKESKNYLEVAVARGKYPQEVKKIRVPFGEGITGWVASNKEALNVPNVLLEPRYIETPETIYSEMAVPLLVGDNLIGVVAVDSSELNAFSKDDVLSLSTLASMVTKVLENARLLANSNQKLKELSRVFVISESLSARTLDRAGYCNILKEVCNALDCGAASLMLYNTDKEELLMHAFSGLPEELDSLSVPNGKGYHGWVSTQHRVLLIQDIQRDNTIQKCNFLDHFARAALIVPLQASDNRFIGTLSIYHKDEADPISDSDQDLLNTIGRILTSHFENERLFNDSKRKLDYLSTLYKVGSSVSKTLNISKLFDTILQQVQEVMDVENCSLMAYDPLNELLSLDAAIGLPSNMVGQIQVKVGEGIAGWVAQNRKPVLLKDVSKDIRFANHHGRMDYKTRSVLSVPIMHNNELLGVLNVNNKRSGDAFFEDDQNLLLGISGQISQ
;
A
#
# COMPACT_ATOMS: atom_id res chain seq x y z
N MET A 1 46.47 -1.87 8.07
CA MET A 1 47.46 -1.54 9.12
C MET A 1 46.71 -0.76 10.20
N VAL A 2 46.96 -0.99 11.48
CA VAL A 2 46.44 -0.12 12.55
C VAL A 2 46.96 1.28 12.26
N LYS A 3 46.12 2.32 12.37
CA LYS A 3 46.55 3.72 12.22
C LYS A 3 47.82 3.90 13.06
N LYS A 4 48.90 4.33 12.42
CA LYS A 4 50.20 4.43 13.07
C LYS A 4 50.09 5.50 14.14
N ILE A 5 50.08 5.08 15.41
CA ILE A 5 49.88 6.02 16.51
C ILE A 5 51.23 6.66 16.81
N TYR A 6 51.36 7.95 16.57
CA TYR A 6 52.62 8.65 16.83
C TYR A 6 52.73 8.98 18.32
N LEU A 7 53.95 8.92 18.88
CA LEU A 7 54.19 9.23 20.29
C LEU A 7 53.64 10.62 20.69
N GLU A 8 53.68 11.56 19.75
CA GLU A 8 53.16 12.92 19.90
C GLU A 8 51.63 13.03 19.90
N GLU A 9 50.92 12.03 19.37
CA GLU A 9 49.44 11.96 19.40
C GLU A 9 48.93 11.27 20.67
N ILE A 10 49.73 10.37 21.24
CA ILE A 10 49.40 9.59 22.46
C ILE A 10 49.69 10.41 23.71
N CYS A 11 50.73 11.25 23.66
CA CYS A 11 51.20 11.97 24.83
C CYS A 11 50.54 13.32 25.04
N ASP A 12 49.63 13.37 26.02
CA ASP A 12 49.34 14.64 26.70
C ASP A 12 50.64 15.23 27.25
N ARG A 13 51.07 16.35 26.67
CA ARG A 13 52.32 17.03 26.99
C ARG A 13 52.39 17.42 28.48
N GLU A 14 51.27 17.68 29.15
CA GLU A 14 51.29 18.03 30.57
C GLU A 14 51.54 16.80 31.46
N ASN A 15 50.86 15.69 31.18
CA ASN A 15 51.07 14.43 31.90
C ASN A 15 52.49 13.90 31.70
N LEU A 16 53.01 13.97 30.47
CA LEU A 16 54.40 13.60 30.17
C LEU A 16 55.40 14.50 30.93
N LYS A 17 55.20 15.82 30.94
CA LYS A 17 56.04 16.74 31.75
C LYS A 17 56.00 16.41 33.24
N SER A 18 54.82 16.15 33.78
CA SER A 18 54.60 15.82 35.19
C SER A 18 55.32 14.53 35.57
N PHE A 19 55.19 13.49 34.73
CA PHE A 19 55.91 12.22 34.89
C PHE A 19 57.41 12.41 34.85
N LEU A 20 57.96 13.06 33.81
CA LEU A 20 59.40 13.26 33.63
C LEU A 20 60.00 14.07 34.80
N SER A 21 59.30 15.09 35.29
CA SER A 21 59.71 15.87 36.46
C SER A 21 59.77 15.01 37.73
N ARG A 22 58.75 14.18 37.96
CA ARG A 22 58.69 13.25 39.10
C ARG A 22 59.77 12.17 39.01
N PHE A 23 59.96 11.60 37.82
CA PHE A 23 60.97 10.61 37.52
C PHE A 23 62.37 11.15 37.83
N ARG A 24 62.70 12.35 37.32
CA ARG A 24 63.97 13.02 37.60
C ARG A 24 64.16 13.31 39.09
N ARG A 25 63.11 13.70 39.81
CA ARG A 25 63.19 13.96 41.26
C ARG A 25 63.48 12.70 42.07
N LEU A 26 62.94 11.55 41.66
CA LEU A 26 63.09 10.28 42.37
C LEU A 26 64.42 9.56 42.04
N THR A 27 64.80 9.56 40.77
CA THR A 27 65.96 8.80 40.27
C THR A 27 67.21 9.66 40.08
N GLY A 28 67.05 10.97 39.93
CA GLY A 28 68.12 11.87 39.49
C GLY A 28 68.45 11.78 37.99
N LEU A 29 67.80 10.87 37.24
CA LEU A 29 68.04 10.64 35.81
C LEU A 29 67.20 11.59 34.96
N ASN A 30 67.75 12.04 33.84
CA ASN A 30 66.97 12.68 32.79
C ASN A 30 66.41 11.60 31.86
N CYS A 31 65.23 11.88 31.32
CA CYS A 31 64.52 10.98 30.43
C CYS A 31 64.02 11.81 29.24
N VAL A 32 64.45 11.44 28.03
CA VAL A 32 64.19 12.17 26.79
C VAL A 32 63.55 11.23 25.78
N PRO A 33 62.22 11.35 25.55
CA PRO A 33 61.53 10.59 24.53
C PRO A 33 61.62 11.27 23.16
N PHE A 34 61.69 10.47 22.11
CA PHE A 34 61.70 10.88 20.71
C PHE A 34 60.81 9.96 19.87
N ASN A 35 60.25 10.50 18.78
CA ASN A 35 59.38 9.75 17.87
C ASN A 35 60.20 8.78 16.99
N GLU A 36 59.52 7.99 16.16
CA GLU A 36 60.15 7.04 15.24
C GLU A 36 61.09 7.67 14.21
N ARG A 37 61.02 9.00 14.00
CA ARG A 37 61.92 9.76 13.11
C ARG A 37 63.17 10.28 13.83
N GLY A 38 63.28 10.08 15.13
CA GLY A 38 64.35 10.64 15.95
C GLY A 38 64.08 12.08 16.43
N GLU A 39 62.88 12.62 16.21
CA GLU A 39 62.55 13.97 16.65
C GLU A 39 62.19 13.96 18.14
N VAL A 40 62.83 14.83 18.91
CA VAL A 40 62.61 14.92 20.36
C VAL A 40 61.19 15.41 20.64
N VAL A 41 60.39 14.59 21.33
CA VAL A 41 59.03 14.95 21.72
C VAL A 41 59.04 15.97 22.85
N ILE A 42 59.92 15.77 23.83
CA ILE A 42 60.11 16.72 24.93
C ILE A 42 61.49 16.60 25.59
N GLY A 43 62.00 17.73 26.08
CA GLY A 43 63.30 17.83 26.74
C GLY A 43 64.40 18.26 25.77
N LYS A 44 65.66 18.09 26.17
CA LYS A 44 66.83 18.32 25.32
C LYS A 44 67.72 17.09 25.37
N ILE A 45 68.11 16.58 24.20
CA ILE A 45 68.99 15.41 24.14
C ILE A 45 70.31 15.65 24.88
N GLU A 46 70.80 16.89 24.89
CA GLU A 46 72.02 17.30 25.61
C GLU A 46 71.96 17.07 27.13
N ASP A 47 70.76 17.00 27.71
CA ASP A 47 70.56 16.72 29.13
C ASP A 47 70.89 15.26 29.47
N VAL A 48 70.89 14.36 28.48
CA VAL A 48 71.20 12.93 28.62
C VAL A 48 72.52 12.58 27.91
N PHE A 49 72.72 13.10 26.69
CA PHE A 49 73.87 12.81 25.83
C PHE A 49 74.48 14.10 25.26
N LYS A 50 75.51 14.63 25.93
CA LYS A 50 76.21 15.85 25.48
C LYS A 50 77.03 15.60 24.22
N GLY A 51 76.95 16.54 23.27
CA GLY A 51 77.72 16.51 22.01
C GLY A 51 77.02 15.79 20.86
N MET A 52 75.78 15.35 21.05
CA MET A 52 74.97 14.71 20.02
C MET A 52 73.90 15.68 19.51
N PRO A 53 73.90 16.03 18.21
CA PRO A 53 72.97 17.01 17.66
C PRO A 53 71.59 16.41 17.31
N ASP A 54 71.49 15.11 17.06
CA ASP A 54 70.28 14.44 16.56
C ASP A 54 70.13 13.03 17.16
N ALA A 55 68.90 12.62 17.48
CA ALA A 55 68.56 11.27 17.99
C ALA A 55 68.22 10.27 16.88
N SER A 56 68.17 10.67 15.60
CA SER A 56 67.89 9.78 14.46
C SER A 56 68.81 8.55 14.41
N GLU A 57 70.06 8.69 14.83
CA GLU A 57 71.03 7.60 14.93
C GLU A 57 70.57 6.50 15.90
N PHE A 58 69.84 6.84 16.96
CA PHE A 58 69.38 5.87 17.98
C PHE A 58 68.22 4.99 17.51
N VAL A 59 67.50 5.37 16.45
CA VAL A 59 66.40 4.56 15.90
C VAL A 59 66.90 3.19 15.44
N GLN A 60 68.15 3.11 14.97
CA GLN A 60 68.78 1.90 14.44
C GLN A 60 69.49 1.04 15.50
N TYR A 61 69.64 1.53 16.75
CA TYR A 61 70.34 0.77 17.79
C TYR A 61 69.52 -0.45 18.27
N PRO A 62 70.16 -1.54 18.73
CA PRO A 62 69.48 -2.65 19.37
C PRO A 62 68.72 -2.21 20.62
N THR A 63 67.58 -2.84 20.89
CA THR A 63 66.85 -2.67 22.15
C THR A 63 67.68 -3.14 23.33
N SER A 64 67.56 -2.45 24.48
CA SER A 64 68.07 -2.91 25.79
C SER A 64 69.56 -2.75 26.06
N GLU A 65 70.31 -1.97 25.28
CA GLU A 65 71.74 -1.77 25.52
C GLU A 65 72.04 -0.52 26.36
N LEU A 66 73.00 -0.66 27.28
CA LEU A 66 73.66 0.45 27.95
C LEU A 66 74.72 1.01 27.01
N ILE A 67 74.63 2.30 26.72
CA ILE A 67 75.56 3.00 25.84
C ILE A 67 76.56 3.75 26.74
N GLU A 68 77.82 3.32 26.69
CA GLU A 68 78.91 3.99 27.40
C GLU A 68 79.35 5.26 26.66
N ARG A 69 79.45 6.36 27.40
CA ARG A 69 79.85 7.67 26.88
C ARG A 69 81.35 7.89 27.08
N PRO A 70 81.98 8.77 26.27
CA PRO A 70 83.42 9.03 26.35
C PRO A 70 83.92 9.55 27.72
N ASP A 71 83.03 10.11 28.53
CA ASP A 71 83.32 10.60 29.88
C ASP A 71 83.21 9.52 30.99
N GLY A 72 82.86 8.28 30.62
CA GLY A 72 82.65 7.14 31.51
C GLY A 72 81.23 7.08 32.12
N SER A 73 80.34 8.01 31.76
CA SER A 73 78.91 7.90 32.09
C SER A 73 78.20 6.96 31.13
N GLN A 74 77.06 6.42 31.54
CA GLN A 74 76.25 5.54 30.69
C GLN A 74 74.84 6.12 30.48
N VAL A 75 74.22 5.74 29.38
CA VAL A 75 72.80 6.01 29.10
C VAL A 75 72.13 4.72 28.68
N ARG A 76 70.84 4.62 28.94
CA ARG A 76 70.01 3.48 28.57
C ARG A 76 69.05 3.90 27.47
N LEU A 77 69.02 3.14 26.37
CA LEU A 77 68.06 3.33 25.29
C LEU A 77 66.94 2.28 25.41
N MET A 78 65.70 2.75 25.42
CA MET A 78 64.50 1.92 25.47
C MET A 78 63.62 2.22 24.27
N LYS A 79 63.30 1.22 23.44
CA LYS A 79 62.32 1.40 22.35
C LYS A 79 60.91 1.28 22.89
N LEU A 80 60.00 2.05 22.31
CA LEU A 80 58.59 1.99 22.60
C LEU A 80 57.89 1.21 21.49
N GLU A 81 57.55 -0.04 21.80
CA GLU A 81 56.87 -0.95 20.91
C GLU A 81 55.53 -1.39 21.52
N TYR A 82 54.52 -1.58 20.68
CA TYR A 82 53.17 -2.00 21.04
C TYR A 82 52.67 -2.78 19.84
N ARG A 83 51.99 -3.91 20.03
CA ARG A 83 51.47 -4.75 18.91
C ARG A 83 52.44 -4.96 17.72
N GLY A 84 53.76 -4.99 17.95
CA GLY A 84 54.79 -5.19 16.92
C GLY A 84 55.15 -3.97 16.06
N HIS A 85 54.73 -2.76 16.42
CA HIS A 85 55.13 -1.51 15.76
C HIS A 85 55.93 -0.62 16.71
N LEU A 86 56.99 0.00 16.17
CA LEU A 86 57.80 1.01 16.85
C LEU A 86 57.15 2.39 16.67
N TYR A 87 56.97 3.15 17.75
CA TYR A 87 56.41 4.52 17.68
C TYR A 87 57.36 5.59 18.18
N GLY A 88 58.43 5.17 18.85
CA GLY A 88 59.42 6.05 19.43
C GLY A 88 60.41 5.30 20.28
N ALA A 89 61.27 6.05 20.96
CA ALA A 89 62.21 5.52 21.93
C ALA A 89 62.51 6.57 22.99
N VAL A 90 63.15 6.13 24.07
CA VAL A 90 63.43 6.92 25.25
C VAL A 90 64.88 6.72 25.65
N LEU A 91 65.59 7.83 25.81
CA LEU A 91 66.92 7.86 26.40
C LEU A 91 66.84 8.19 27.88
N ILE A 92 67.43 7.34 28.72
CA ILE A 92 67.42 7.44 30.18
C ILE A 92 68.87 7.58 30.66
N GLY A 93 69.21 8.68 31.32
CA GLY A 93 70.57 8.93 31.80
C GLY A 93 70.86 10.41 32.04
N PRO A 94 72.14 10.81 32.21
CA PRO A 94 73.31 9.96 32.34
C PRO A 94 73.38 9.35 33.75
N LEU A 95 73.96 8.15 33.85
CA LEU A 95 74.11 7.40 35.10
C LEU A 95 75.53 6.83 35.25
N LEU A 96 75.88 6.44 36.48
CA LEU A 96 77.14 5.79 36.82
C LEU A 96 76.88 4.47 37.55
N PHE A 97 77.68 3.45 37.23
CA PHE A 97 77.79 2.27 38.07
C PHE A 97 78.79 2.52 39.22
N PRO A 98 78.68 1.81 40.36
CA PRO A 98 79.56 1.99 41.52
C PRO A 98 81.06 1.90 41.21
N GLU A 99 81.44 1.17 40.17
CA GLU A 99 82.84 0.96 39.74
C GLU A 99 83.28 1.84 38.55
N SER A 100 82.44 2.79 38.11
CA SER A 100 82.74 3.61 36.92
C SER A 100 83.89 4.60 37.16
N LYS A 101 84.82 4.67 36.20
CA LYS A 101 85.92 5.65 36.15
C LYS A 101 85.48 6.94 35.47
N TYR A 102 84.45 7.59 36.00
CA TYR A 102 83.89 8.82 35.46
C TYR A 102 84.88 10.00 35.55
N LYS A 103 85.06 10.71 34.43
CA LYS A 103 86.02 11.82 34.28
C LYS A 103 85.36 13.20 34.21
N GLY A 104 84.04 13.28 34.35
CA GLY A 104 83.29 14.53 34.24
C GLY A 104 83.24 15.34 35.54
N ARG A 105 82.91 16.63 35.42
CA ARG A 105 82.77 17.57 36.56
C ARG A 105 81.37 17.59 37.20
N ALA A 106 80.36 17.05 36.53
CA ALA A 106 78.97 17.07 36.99
C ALA A 106 78.67 15.88 37.90
N ARG A 107 77.93 16.09 38.99
CA ARG A 107 77.47 15.02 39.89
C ARG A 107 76.35 14.23 39.20
N LEU A 108 76.59 12.95 38.92
CA LEU A 108 75.63 12.04 38.30
C LEU A 108 75.08 11.02 39.31
N PRO A 109 73.87 10.46 39.07
CA PRO A 109 73.32 9.39 39.89
C PRO A 109 74.19 8.13 39.79
N VAL A 110 74.51 7.52 40.93
CA VAL A 110 75.17 6.21 41.00
C VAL A 110 74.10 5.15 41.27
N MET A 111 73.98 4.15 40.40
CA MET A 111 72.91 3.16 40.47
C MET A 111 73.44 1.73 40.24
N THR A 112 72.79 0.76 40.89
CA THR A 112 72.97 -0.67 40.58
C THR A 112 72.15 -1.07 39.37
N THR A 113 72.42 -2.24 38.79
CA THR A 113 71.65 -2.80 37.67
C THR A 113 70.16 -2.88 38.02
N ASP A 114 69.82 -3.42 39.20
CA ASP A 114 68.42 -3.52 39.67
C ASP A 114 67.71 -2.15 39.76
N GLN A 115 68.43 -1.10 40.15
CA GLN A 115 67.87 0.25 40.23
C GLN A 115 67.61 0.85 38.84
N ILE A 116 68.44 0.53 37.86
CA ILE A 116 68.27 0.95 36.47
C ILE A 116 67.11 0.20 35.85
N ASP A 117 67.05 -1.11 36.04
CA ASP A 117 65.97 -1.94 35.50
C ASP A 117 64.61 -1.49 36.07
N ALA A 118 64.52 -1.23 37.38
CA ALA A 118 63.31 -0.67 37.98
C ALA A 118 62.95 0.73 37.42
N ALA A 119 63.95 1.56 37.11
CA ALA A 119 63.72 2.86 36.49
C ALA A 119 63.21 2.72 35.04
N VAL A 120 63.75 1.77 34.28
CA VAL A 120 63.32 1.46 32.91
C VAL A 120 61.89 0.91 32.92
N GLU A 121 61.58 -0.06 33.77
CA GLU A 121 60.23 -0.61 33.92
C GLU A 121 59.20 0.48 34.28
N SER A 122 59.58 1.44 35.13
CA SER A 122 58.70 2.57 35.46
C SER A 122 58.41 3.47 34.26
N VAL A 123 59.38 3.67 33.35
CA VAL A 123 59.19 4.47 32.13
C VAL A 123 58.37 3.68 31.11
N GLU A 124 58.68 2.39 30.93
CA GLU A 124 57.93 1.49 30.06
C GLU A 124 56.45 1.40 30.45
N SER A 125 56.17 1.17 31.74
CA SER A 125 54.80 1.09 32.27
C SER A 125 53.99 2.36 32.00
N PHE A 126 54.62 3.53 32.13
CA PHE A 126 53.98 4.81 31.85
C PHE A 126 53.57 4.95 30.37
N PHE A 127 54.47 4.61 29.44
CA PHE A 127 54.15 4.69 28.01
C PHE A 127 53.12 3.65 27.57
N ILE A 128 53.17 2.43 28.11
CA ILE A 128 52.14 1.40 27.84
C ILE A 128 50.76 1.89 28.29
N GLN A 129 50.63 2.40 29.52
CA GLN A 129 49.35 2.92 30.03
C GLN A 129 48.78 4.04 29.15
N MET A 130 49.64 4.90 28.61
CA MET A 130 49.20 5.98 27.75
C MET A 130 48.71 5.51 26.38
N ILE A 131 49.39 4.52 25.79
CA ILE A 131 48.96 3.92 24.53
C ILE A 131 47.61 3.24 24.70
N ASP A 132 47.43 2.47 25.78
CA ASP A 132 46.15 1.81 26.06
C ASP A 132 45.02 2.81 26.29
N LEU A 133 45.29 3.90 27.03
CA LEU A 133 44.31 4.98 27.24
C LEU A 133 43.94 5.69 25.93
N ALA A 134 44.93 5.96 25.06
CA ALA A 134 44.68 6.58 23.76
C ALA A 134 43.83 5.67 22.86
N ALA A 135 44.14 4.38 22.81
CA ALA A 135 43.36 3.39 22.07
C ALA A 135 41.93 3.25 22.60
N GLU A 136 41.74 3.27 23.92
CA GLU A 136 40.41 3.24 24.54
C GLU A 136 39.60 4.51 24.22
N LYS A 137 40.23 5.69 24.30
CA LYS A 137 39.59 6.97 23.97
C LYS A 137 39.16 7.05 22.51
N GLU A 138 39.99 6.57 21.58
CA GLU A 138 39.62 6.51 20.16
C GLU A 138 38.46 5.54 19.92
N SER A 139 38.48 4.36 20.56
CA SER A 139 37.39 3.38 20.51
C SER A 139 36.08 3.95 21.06
N LEU A 140 36.14 4.71 22.16
CA LEU A 140 34.98 5.37 22.75
C LEU A 140 34.43 6.46 21.83
N ALA A 141 35.29 7.32 21.28
CA ALA A 141 34.88 8.36 20.34
C ALA A 141 34.20 7.78 19.08
N ARG A 142 34.72 6.66 18.55
CA ARG A 142 34.07 5.94 17.45
C ARG A 142 32.67 5.43 17.85
N LYS A 143 32.52 4.86 19.06
CA LYS A 143 31.22 4.38 19.57
C LYS A 143 30.22 5.50 19.79
N GLU A 144 30.64 6.63 20.37
CA GLU A 144 29.78 7.81 20.55
C GLU A 144 29.24 8.33 19.21
N LYS A 145 30.08 8.32 18.18
CA LYS A 145 29.69 8.76 16.84
C LYS A 145 28.71 7.82 16.15
N ILE A 146 28.90 6.52 16.33
CA ILE A 146 27.94 5.50 15.88
C ILE A 146 26.62 5.63 16.64
N LEU A 147 26.63 6.01 17.93
CA LEU A 147 25.43 6.27 18.71
C LEU A 147 24.69 7.52 18.24
N SER A 148 25.38 8.61 17.90
CA SER A 148 24.73 9.82 17.39
C SER A 148 23.99 9.56 16.07
N VAL A 149 24.46 8.61 15.25
CA VAL A 149 23.69 8.12 14.08
C VAL A 149 22.32 7.61 14.48
N LEU A 150 22.24 6.79 15.52
CA LEU A 150 20.98 6.19 15.96
C LEU A 150 20.02 7.24 16.52
N GLU A 151 20.52 8.19 17.31
CA GLU A 151 19.68 9.25 17.87
C GLU A 151 19.09 10.12 16.77
N GLU A 152 19.92 10.55 15.81
CA GLU A 152 19.48 11.37 14.69
C GLU A 152 18.51 10.60 13.79
N ALA A 153 18.84 9.34 13.47
CA ALA A 153 17.95 8.43 12.77
C ALA A 153 16.59 8.26 13.47
N SER A 154 16.56 8.24 14.80
CA SER A 154 15.33 8.12 15.57
C SER A 154 14.46 9.37 15.50
N ASN A 155 15.07 10.55 15.37
CA ASN A 155 14.34 11.82 15.26
C ASN A 155 13.76 12.04 13.86
N ILE A 156 14.38 11.47 12.83
CA ILE A 156 14.11 11.67 11.39
C ILE A 156 13.02 10.72 10.83
N MET A 157 12.30 9.97 11.68
CA MET A 157 11.30 9.00 11.21
C MET A 157 9.93 9.58 10.79
N ASN A 158 9.76 10.89 10.65
CA ASN A 158 8.43 11.50 10.52
C ASN A 158 8.13 12.24 9.20
N SER A 159 9.06 12.35 8.24
CA SER A 159 8.73 12.94 6.92
C SER A 159 9.51 12.35 5.72
N SER A 160 8.98 12.47 4.50
CA SER A 160 9.69 11.99 3.29
C SER A 160 10.87 12.86 2.89
N ILE A 161 10.90 14.13 3.33
CA ILE A 161 12.02 15.08 3.15
C ILE A 161 13.21 14.70 4.03
N GLU A 162 12.95 13.98 5.12
CA GLU A 162 13.93 13.51 6.10
C GLU A 162 14.79 12.32 5.60
N PHE A 163 14.31 11.52 4.63
CA PHE A 163 15.02 10.31 4.17
C PHE A 163 16.34 10.61 3.43
N GLN A 164 16.37 11.61 2.57
CA GLN A 164 17.59 12.00 1.85
C GLN A 164 18.62 12.60 2.81
N ASN A 165 18.17 13.41 3.76
CA ASN A 165 19.04 14.02 4.78
C ASN A 165 19.69 12.94 5.66
N LEU A 166 18.95 11.88 5.99
CA LEU A 166 19.51 10.73 6.72
C LEU A 166 20.65 10.08 5.93
N LEU A 167 20.40 9.69 4.68
CA LEU A 167 21.43 9.04 3.85
C LEU A 167 22.69 9.90 3.70
N GLU A 168 22.50 11.21 3.61
CA GLU A 168 23.57 12.20 3.56
C GLU A 168 24.39 12.25 4.86
N PHE A 169 23.72 12.37 6.00
CA PHE A 169 24.37 12.35 7.32
C PHE A 169 25.14 11.05 7.58
N LEU A 170 24.58 9.91 7.15
CA LEU A 170 25.22 8.61 7.26
C LEU A 170 26.54 8.53 6.49
N MET A 171 26.57 9.10 5.29
CA MET A 171 27.79 9.14 4.50
C MET A 171 28.84 10.06 5.12
N ASP A 172 28.44 11.19 5.69
CA ASP A 172 29.36 12.09 6.38
C ASP A 172 30.03 11.37 7.58
N ILE A 173 29.26 10.59 8.35
CA ILE A 173 29.82 9.79 9.44
C ILE A 173 30.66 8.62 8.94
N ALA A 174 30.25 7.92 7.88
CA ALA A 174 31.03 6.83 7.29
C ALA A 174 32.41 7.29 6.84
N ILE A 175 32.50 8.46 6.20
CA ILE A 175 33.75 9.09 5.79
C ILE A 175 34.60 9.42 7.02
N GLU A 176 33.99 10.03 8.04
CA GLU A 176 34.73 10.49 9.22
C GLU A 176 35.27 9.35 10.09
N ILE A 177 34.49 8.28 10.33
CA ILE A 177 34.94 7.15 11.18
C ILE A 177 36.01 6.28 10.49
N THR A 178 36.03 6.28 9.16
CA THR A 178 37.01 5.50 8.36
C THR A 178 38.21 6.33 7.92
N GLY A 179 38.14 7.66 8.04
CA GLY A 179 39.17 8.57 7.53
C GLY A 179 39.24 8.62 6.00
N ALA A 180 38.17 8.24 5.30
CA ALA A 180 38.11 8.25 3.84
C ALA A 180 38.15 9.67 3.27
N THR A 181 38.48 9.81 1.99
CA THR A 181 38.42 11.11 1.30
C THR A 181 37.06 11.37 0.65
N CYS A 182 36.38 10.31 0.24
CA CYS A 182 35.07 10.35 -0.38
C CYS A 182 34.31 9.05 -0.09
N GLY A 183 33.02 9.04 -0.41
CA GLY A 183 32.21 7.85 -0.28
C GLY A 183 30.87 7.97 -0.99
N ALA A 184 30.29 6.82 -1.31
CA ALA A 184 29.02 6.71 -2.00
C ALA A 184 28.12 5.64 -1.35
N LEU A 185 26.82 5.93 -1.30
CA LEU A 185 25.79 4.99 -0.92
C LEU A 185 24.96 4.64 -2.15
N LEU A 186 24.92 3.35 -2.48
CA LEU A 186 24.21 2.84 -3.64
C LEU A 186 23.04 1.96 -3.18
N LEU A 187 21.84 2.24 -3.69
CA LEU A 187 20.62 1.49 -3.36
C LEU A 187 20.25 0.55 -4.52
N ARG A 188 19.77 -0.65 -4.16
CA ARG A 188 19.31 -1.64 -5.13
C ARG A 188 18.01 -1.19 -5.79
N LYS A 189 17.94 -1.28 -7.12
CA LYS A 189 16.67 -1.19 -7.87
C LYS A 189 16.15 -2.58 -8.18
N GLU A 190 15.14 -3.01 -7.42
CA GLU A 190 14.54 -4.35 -7.48
C GLU A 190 14.08 -4.74 -8.90
N SER A 191 13.58 -3.79 -9.69
CA SER A 191 13.01 -4.06 -11.02
C SER A 191 14.05 -4.33 -12.12
N LYS A 192 15.33 -3.99 -11.92
CA LYS A 192 16.34 -4.00 -13.00
C LYS A 192 17.71 -4.58 -12.61
N ASN A 193 17.85 -5.12 -11.40
CA ASN A 193 19.04 -5.82 -10.90
C ASN A 193 20.38 -5.06 -11.03
N TYR A 194 20.37 -3.77 -10.69
CA TYR A 194 21.57 -2.93 -10.55
C TYR A 194 21.48 -2.07 -9.29
N LEU A 195 22.62 -1.52 -8.89
CA LEU A 195 22.76 -0.48 -7.86
C LEU A 195 22.74 0.91 -8.49
N GLU A 196 22.07 1.86 -7.85
CA GLU A 196 22.05 3.28 -8.25
C GLU A 196 22.54 4.15 -7.09
N VAL A 197 23.40 5.11 -7.39
CA VAL A 197 23.95 6.02 -6.40
C VAL A 197 22.84 6.90 -5.83
N ALA A 198 22.54 6.73 -4.55
CA ALA A 198 21.57 7.55 -3.82
C ALA A 198 22.25 8.78 -3.19
N VAL A 199 23.48 8.60 -2.70
CA VAL A 199 24.29 9.67 -2.11
C VAL A 199 25.74 9.51 -2.56
N ALA A 200 26.39 10.64 -2.83
CA ALA A 200 27.84 10.75 -2.99
C ALA A 200 28.33 11.95 -2.18
N ARG A 201 29.43 11.77 -1.46
CA ARG A 201 30.04 12.76 -0.56
C ARG A 201 31.55 12.82 -0.73
N GLY A 202 32.15 13.94 -0.31
CA GLY A 202 33.57 14.22 -0.50
C GLY A 202 33.85 14.87 -1.86
N LYS A 203 34.96 14.52 -2.49
CA LYS A 203 35.41 15.15 -3.74
C LYS A 203 34.63 14.73 -5.00
N TYR A 204 33.74 13.74 -4.89
CA TYR A 204 32.97 13.19 -6.01
C TYR A 204 32.31 14.24 -6.91
N PRO A 205 32.47 14.16 -8.26
CA PRO A 205 31.76 15.04 -9.16
C PRO A 205 30.26 14.76 -9.15
N GLN A 206 29.45 15.77 -9.47
CA GLN A 206 27.98 15.66 -9.48
C GLN A 206 27.47 14.59 -10.45
N GLU A 207 28.24 14.22 -11.49
CA GLU A 207 27.87 13.15 -12.43
C GLU A 207 27.85 11.74 -11.80
N VAL A 208 28.49 11.51 -10.65
CA VAL A 208 28.53 10.20 -9.98
C VAL A 208 27.13 9.69 -9.63
N LYS A 209 26.16 10.60 -9.39
CA LYS A 209 24.75 10.22 -9.14
C LYS A 209 24.07 9.52 -10.32
N LYS A 210 24.63 9.60 -11.54
CA LYS A 210 24.08 8.95 -12.75
C LYS A 210 24.65 7.54 -12.98
N ILE A 211 25.63 7.12 -12.18
CA ILE A 211 26.27 5.82 -12.32
C ILE A 211 25.29 4.72 -11.87
N ARG A 212 25.17 3.69 -12.71
CA ARG A 212 24.45 2.46 -12.41
C ARG A 212 25.46 1.32 -12.43
N VAL A 213 25.52 0.55 -11.36
CA VAL A 213 26.47 -0.57 -11.22
C VAL A 213 25.69 -1.88 -11.27
N PRO A 214 25.81 -2.69 -12.35
CA PRO A 214 25.22 -4.02 -12.40
C PRO A 214 25.76 -4.95 -11.31
N PHE A 215 24.96 -5.93 -10.92
CA PHE A 215 25.39 -6.92 -9.93
C PHE A 215 26.53 -7.77 -10.52
N GLY A 216 27.61 -7.93 -9.76
CA GLY A 216 28.83 -8.65 -10.15
C GLY A 216 29.86 -7.81 -10.89
N GLU A 217 29.53 -6.58 -11.29
CA GLU A 217 30.47 -5.65 -11.94
C GLU A 217 30.99 -4.62 -10.93
N GLY A 218 32.27 -4.22 -11.03
CA GLY A 218 32.82 -3.30 -10.04
C GLY A 218 33.12 -3.97 -8.70
N ILE A 219 33.78 -3.21 -7.83
CA ILE A 219 33.95 -3.58 -6.42
C ILE A 219 32.58 -3.61 -5.73
N THR A 220 31.77 -2.56 -5.90
CA THR A 220 30.44 -2.44 -5.29
C THR A 220 29.43 -3.47 -5.83
N GLY A 221 29.43 -3.77 -7.13
CA GLY A 221 28.54 -4.82 -7.66
C GLY A 221 29.01 -6.23 -7.28
N TRP A 222 30.31 -6.48 -7.11
CA TRP A 222 30.79 -7.72 -6.51
C TRP A 222 30.29 -7.88 -5.08
N VAL A 223 30.38 -6.82 -4.26
CA VAL A 223 29.84 -6.81 -2.89
C VAL A 223 28.34 -7.07 -2.88
N ALA A 224 27.57 -6.49 -3.81
CA ALA A 224 26.14 -6.76 -3.94
C ALA A 224 25.83 -8.23 -4.26
N SER A 225 26.61 -8.85 -5.15
CA SER A 225 26.41 -10.25 -5.53
C SER A 225 26.78 -11.23 -4.42
N ASN A 226 27.90 -10.99 -3.73
CA ASN A 226 28.43 -11.92 -2.74
C ASN A 226 27.93 -11.63 -1.32
N LYS A 227 27.41 -10.43 -1.06
CA LYS A 227 26.95 -9.95 0.25
C LYS A 227 28.05 -10.00 1.32
N GLU A 228 29.29 -9.79 0.90
CA GLU A 228 30.47 -9.76 1.76
C GLU A 228 31.20 -8.45 1.58
N ALA A 229 31.78 -7.93 2.67
CA ALA A 229 32.62 -6.74 2.62
C ALA A 229 33.90 -6.98 1.80
N LEU A 230 34.31 -5.99 1.02
CA LEU A 230 35.54 -6.02 0.23
C LEU A 230 36.36 -4.77 0.52
N ASN A 231 37.58 -4.96 1.00
CA ASN A 231 38.59 -3.91 1.16
C ASN A 231 39.66 -4.11 0.10
N VAL A 232 39.82 -3.13 -0.79
CA VAL A 232 40.77 -3.13 -1.90
C VAL A 232 41.87 -2.10 -1.60
N PRO A 233 43.06 -2.55 -1.17
CA PRO A 233 44.13 -1.64 -0.75
C PRO A 233 44.81 -0.91 -1.93
N ASN A 234 44.69 -1.46 -3.13
CA ASN A 234 45.15 -0.84 -4.37
C ASN A 234 44.19 -1.16 -5.51
N VAL A 235 43.34 -0.19 -5.89
CA VAL A 235 42.34 -0.38 -6.95
C VAL A 235 42.95 -0.57 -8.34
N LEU A 236 44.17 -0.07 -8.57
CA LEU A 236 44.87 -0.23 -9.86
C LEU A 236 45.32 -1.67 -10.12
N LEU A 237 45.36 -2.51 -9.08
CA LEU A 237 45.67 -3.94 -9.16
C LEU A 237 44.42 -4.82 -9.11
N GLU A 238 43.24 -4.21 -8.98
CA GLU A 238 41.98 -4.92 -8.82
C GLU A 238 41.27 -5.05 -10.18
N PRO A 239 41.18 -6.28 -10.75
CA PRO A 239 40.56 -6.48 -12.07
C PRO A 239 39.09 -6.07 -12.13
N ARG A 240 38.39 -6.04 -10.99
CA ARG A 240 36.99 -5.62 -10.90
C ARG A 240 36.83 -4.10 -10.87
N TYR A 241 37.89 -3.33 -10.71
CA TYR A 241 37.79 -1.88 -10.51
C TYR A 241 37.20 -1.19 -11.75
N ILE A 242 36.19 -0.35 -11.52
CA ILE A 242 35.62 0.52 -12.55
C ILE A 242 36.28 1.88 -12.35
N GLU A 243 37.14 2.26 -13.28
CA GLU A 243 37.90 3.49 -13.20
C GLU A 243 36.98 4.72 -13.17
N THR A 244 37.21 5.60 -12.20
CA THR A 244 36.49 6.87 -12.07
C THR A 244 37.45 8.04 -12.31
N PRO A 245 36.96 9.25 -12.61
CA PRO A 245 37.81 10.40 -12.94
C PRO A 245 38.73 10.89 -11.80
N GLU A 246 38.58 10.36 -10.59
CA GLU A 246 39.32 10.78 -9.40
C GLU A 246 40.55 9.92 -9.14
N THR A 247 41.56 10.50 -8.48
CA THR A 247 42.69 9.75 -7.93
C THR A 247 42.25 8.96 -6.70
N ILE A 248 41.54 7.85 -6.93
CA ILE A 248 41.22 6.83 -5.94
C ILE A 248 42.29 5.75 -6.04
N TYR A 249 42.91 5.42 -4.92
CA TYR A 249 43.92 4.35 -4.84
C TYR A 249 43.47 3.20 -3.95
N SER A 250 42.58 3.42 -3.00
CA SER A 250 41.97 2.35 -2.22
C SER A 250 40.47 2.57 -2.06
N GLU A 251 39.72 1.47 -2.04
CA GLU A 251 38.27 1.45 -1.94
C GLU A 251 37.86 0.36 -0.94
N MET A 252 36.89 0.67 -0.09
CA MET A 252 36.27 -0.28 0.83
C MET A 252 34.77 -0.22 0.68
N ALA A 253 34.16 -1.36 0.38
CA ALA A 253 32.72 -1.49 0.19
C ALA A 253 32.13 -2.55 1.11
N VAL A 254 31.00 -2.25 1.72
CA VAL A 254 30.26 -3.19 2.59
C VAL A 254 28.78 -3.23 2.21
N PRO A 255 28.11 -4.39 2.35
CA PRO A 255 26.71 -4.54 1.97
C PRO A 255 25.77 -3.97 3.06
N LEU A 256 24.65 -3.42 2.62
CA LEU A 256 23.51 -3.03 3.46
C LEU A 256 22.50 -4.19 3.46
N LEU A 257 22.44 -4.95 4.56
CA LEU A 257 21.67 -6.20 4.66
C LEU A 257 20.58 -6.13 5.74
N VAL A 258 19.39 -6.63 5.41
CA VAL A 258 18.35 -7.02 6.38
C VAL A 258 18.16 -8.52 6.29
N GLY A 259 18.60 -9.24 7.32
CA GLY A 259 18.70 -10.70 7.22
C GLY A 259 19.53 -11.05 5.99
N ASP A 260 18.95 -11.80 5.06
CA ASP A 260 19.61 -12.17 3.79
C ASP A 260 19.30 -11.21 2.63
N ASN A 261 18.43 -10.21 2.81
CA ASN A 261 18.03 -9.31 1.74
C ASN A 261 19.01 -8.12 1.60
N LEU A 262 19.52 -7.91 0.38
CA LEU A 262 20.37 -6.76 0.05
C LEU A 262 19.53 -5.53 -0.26
N ILE A 263 19.72 -4.49 0.54
CA ILE A 263 19.12 -3.15 0.34
C ILE A 263 20.02 -2.27 -0.54
N GLY A 264 21.34 -2.42 -0.42
CA GLY A 264 22.31 -1.60 -1.13
C GLY A 264 23.76 -1.90 -0.73
N VAL A 265 24.67 -1.01 -1.10
CA VAL A 265 26.10 -1.08 -0.77
C VAL A 265 26.55 0.32 -0.37
N VAL A 266 27.36 0.42 0.69
CA VAL A 266 28.09 1.64 1.03
C VAL A 266 29.56 1.44 0.71
N ALA A 267 30.14 2.40 -0.01
CA ALA A 267 31.54 2.42 -0.41
C ALA A 267 32.20 3.69 0.09
N VAL A 268 33.45 3.55 0.54
CA VAL A 268 34.32 4.66 0.91
C VAL A 268 35.65 4.52 0.20
N ASP A 269 36.22 5.66 -0.17
CA ASP A 269 37.34 5.74 -1.10
C ASP A 269 38.41 6.67 -0.55
N SER A 270 39.66 6.36 -0.87
CA SER A 270 40.82 7.16 -0.44
C SER A 270 41.80 7.40 -1.57
N SER A 271 42.38 8.61 -1.57
CA SER A 271 43.53 8.97 -2.40
C SER A 271 44.87 8.48 -1.83
N GLU A 272 44.86 7.56 -0.87
CA GLU A 272 46.04 6.88 -0.34
C GLU A 272 45.96 5.38 -0.62
N LEU A 273 47.12 4.74 -0.82
CA LEU A 273 47.22 3.29 -0.92
C LEU A 273 47.10 2.66 0.48
N ASN A 274 46.43 1.52 0.57
CA ASN A 274 46.21 0.77 1.82
C ASN A 274 45.56 1.60 2.95
N ALA A 275 44.65 2.52 2.62
CA ALA A 275 44.09 3.45 3.59
C ALA A 275 43.25 2.77 4.68
N PHE A 276 42.57 1.66 4.37
CA PHE A 276 41.59 1.04 5.26
C PHE A 276 42.13 -0.20 5.98
N SER A 277 41.94 -0.25 7.31
CA SER A 277 42.27 -1.37 8.18
C SER A 277 41.10 -2.36 8.36
N LYS A 278 41.35 -3.48 9.06
CA LYS A 278 40.27 -4.41 9.42
C LYS A 278 39.26 -3.80 10.40
N ASP A 279 39.73 -2.90 11.28
CA ASP A 279 38.86 -2.21 12.23
C ASP A 279 37.95 -1.20 11.53
N ASP A 280 38.41 -0.63 10.40
CA ASP A 280 37.59 0.26 9.57
C ASP A 280 36.52 -0.52 8.81
N VAL A 281 36.85 -1.72 8.30
CA VAL A 281 35.85 -2.65 7.74
C VAL A 281 34.78 -2.99 8.77
N LEU A 282 35.18 -3.30 10.01
CA LEU A 282 34.25 -3.61 11.10
C LEU A 282 33.39 -2.40 11.48
N SER A 283 33.98 -1.22 11.56
CA SER A 283 33.29 0.03 11.89
C SER A 283 32.23 0.37 10.83
N LEU A 284 32.62 0.34 9.55
CA LEU A 284 31.71 0.60 8.45
C LEU A 284 30.62 -0.48 8.34
N SER A 285 30.95 -1.76 8.54
CA SER A 285 29.96 -2.85 8.56
C SER A 285 28.96 -2.70 9.71
N THR A 286 29.42 -2.22 10.87
CA THR A 286 28.55 -1.96 12.03
C THR A 286 27.59 -0.82 11.74
N LEU A 287 28.10 0.29 11.20
CA LEU A 287 27.30 1.42 10.77
C LEU A 287 26.28 0.99 9.70
N ALA A 288 26.72 0.25 8.68
CA ALA A 288 25.87 -0.31 7.64
C ALA A 288 24.72 -1.16 8.20
N SER A 289 24.99 -2.06 9.15
CA SER A 289 23.96 -2.89 9.79
C SER A 289 22.92 -2.06 10.55
N MET A 290 23.36 -1.04 11.28
CA MET A 290 22.49 -0.16 12.05
C MET A 290 21.61 0.71 11.14
N VAL A 291 22.23 1.28 10.11
CA VAL A 291 21.56 2.06 9.07
C VAL A 291 20.51 1.24 8.35
N THR A 292 20.83 0.00 7.97
CA THR A 292 19.92 -0.79 7.15
C THR A 292 18.59 -1.03 7.86
N LYS A 293 18.61 -1.27 9.18
CA LYS A 293 17.38 -1.40 9.99
C LYS A 293 16.54 -0.12 10.02
N VAL A 294 17.20 1.04 10.14
CA VAL A 294 16.51 2.34 10.11
C VAL A 294 15.89 2.59 8.74
N LEU A 295 16.64 2.36 7.66
CA LEU A 295 16.17 2.56 6.29
C LEU A 295 14.99 1.65 5.94
N GLU A 296 15.01 0.40 6.41
CA GLU A 296 13.90 -0.52 6.21
C GLU A 296 12.64 -0.04 6.95
N ASN A 297 12.76 0.34 8.21
CA ASN A 297 11.64 0.88 8.99
C ASN A 297 11.04 2.11 8.33
N ALA A 298 11.88 3.06 7.88
CA ALA A 298 11.43 4.25 7.18
C ALA A 298 10.70 3.92 5.87
N ARG A 299 11.22 2.97 5.07
CA ARG A 299 10.57 2.51 3.83
C ARG A 299 9.22 1.83 4.11
N LEU A 300 9.15 0.99 5.13
CA LEU A 300 7.91 0.31 5.53
C LEU A 300 6.85 1.31 5.99
N LEU A 301 7.23 2.30 6.80
CA LEU A 301 6.33 3.38 7.25
C LEU A 301 5.82 4.21 6.08
N ALA A 302 6.69 4.60 5.15
CA ALA A 302 6.30 5.34 3.95
C ALA A 302 5.28 4.56 3.10
N ASN A 303 5.53 3.28 2.85
CA ASN A 303 4.60 2.40 2.13
C ASN A 303 3.26 2.24 2.86
N SER A 304 3.29 2.08 4.19
CA SER A 304 2.10 1.97 5.02
C SER A 304 1.25 3.25 4.96
N ASN A 305 1.89 4.42 5.08
CA ASN A 305 1.22 5.72 4.97
C ASN A 305 0.62 5.95 3.58
N GLN A 306 1.32 5.55 2.52
CA GLN A 306 0.77 5.60 1.16
C GLN A 306 -0.48 4.70 1.04
N LYS A 307 -0.41 3.48 1.57
CA LYS A 307 -1.56 2.55 1.53
C LYS A 307 -2.75 3.05 2.35
N LEU A 308 -2.50 3.67 3.50
CA LEU A 308 -3.54 4.32 4.30
C LEU A 308 -4.21 5.47 3.54
N LYS A 309 -3.43 6.27 2.81
CA LYS A 309 -3.97 7.34 1.95
C LYS A 309 -4.87 6.79 0.85
N GLU A 310 -4.46 5.70 0.17
CA GLU A 310 -5.30 4.99 -0.82
C GLU A 310 -6.59 4.46 -0.20
N LEU A 311 -6.51 3.79 0.95
CA LEU A 311 -7.69 3.25 1.65
C LEU A 311 -8.64 4.34 2.13
N SER A 312 -8.11 5.46 2.62
CA SER A 312 -8.91 6.60 3.07
C SER A 312 -9.73 7.21 1.92
N ARG A 313 -9.15 7.30 0.70
CA ARG A 313 -9.88 7.75 -0.50
C ARG A 313 -11.08 6.86 -0.81
N VAL A 314 -10.88 5.54 -0.79
CA VAL A 314 -11.95 4.57 -1.02
C VAL A 314 -13.00 4.61 0.09
N PHE A 315 -12.56 4.76 1.35
CA PHE A 315 -13.43 4.77 2.52
C PHE A 315 -14.44 5.93 2.51
N VAL A 316 -14.00 7.17 2.20
CA VAL A 316 -14.88 8.34 2.11
C VAL A 316 -16.00 8.13 1.09
N ILE A 317 -15.67 7.56 -0.06
CA ILE A 317 -16.63 7.24 -1.12
C ILE A 317 -17.60 6.15 -0.65
N SER A 318 -17.08 5.09 -0.01
CA SER A 318 -17.90 4.01 0.53
C SER A 318 -18.85 4.47 1.65
N GLU A 319 -18.41 5.39 2.52
CA GLU A 319 -19.22 5.96 3.58
C GLU A 319 -20.38 6.79 2.99
N SER A 320 -20.09 7.60 1.96
CA SER A 320 -21.11 8.39 1.25
C SER A 320 -22.17 7.50 0.57
N LEU A 321 -21.75 6.31 0.10
CA LEU A 321 -22.63 5.29 -0.51
C LEU A 321 -23.37 4.41 0.52
N SER A 322 -23.13 4.60 1.82
CA SER A 322 -23.79 3.82 2.88
C SER A 322 -25.24 4.25 3.12
N ALA A 323 -25.64 5.42 2.61
CA ALA A 323 -27.02 5.88 2.64
C ALA A 323 -27.91 4.94 1.81
N ARG A 324 -29.11 4.63 2.32
CA ARG A 324 -30.01 3.60 1.73
C ARG A 324 -30.65 3.99 0.40
N THR A 325 -30.82 5.29 0.18
CA THR A 325 -31.35 5.86 -1.06
C THR A 325 -30.65 7.18 -1.26
N LEU A 326 -29.96 7.31 -2.38
CA LEU A 326 -29.34 8.56 -2.79
C LEU A 326 -30.22 9.23 -3.84
N ASP A 327 -30.45 10.53 -3.67
CA ASP A 327 -30.97 11.34 -4.74
C ASP A 327 -29.83 11.72 -5.70
N ARG A 328 -30.20 12.39 -6.79
CA ARG A 328 -29.24 12.79 -7.81
C ARG A 328 -28.14 13.71 -7.25
N ALA A 329 -28.46 14.57 -6.29
CA ALA A 329 -27.49 15.44 -5.64
C ALA A 329 -26.44 14.63 -4.85
N GLY A 330 -26.88 13.57 -4.17
CA GLY A 330 -25.99 12.61 -3.51
C GLY A 330 -24.98 11.98 -4.47
N TYR A 331 -25.44 11.52 -5.63
CA TYR A 331 -24.53 10.97 -6.66
C TYR A 331 -23.56 12.01 -7.22
N CYS A 332 -23.99 13.25 -7.45
CA CYS A 332 -23.07 14.32 -7.87
C CYS A 332 -21.98 14.60 -6.83
N ASN A 333 -22.32 14.57 -5.52
CA ASN A 333 -21.33 14.70 -4.45
C ASN A 333 -20.34 13.55 -4.44
N ILE A 334 -20.79 12.32 -4.64
CA ILE A 334 -19.91 11.15 -4.75
C ILE A 334 -18.96 11.31 -5.93
N LEU A 335 -19.44 11.75 -7.10
CA LEU A 335 -18.59 11.97 -8.26
C LEU A 335 -17.58 13.11 -8.04
N LYS A 336 -17.90 14.11 -7.19
CA LYS A 336 -16.93 15.12 -6.75
C LYS A 336 -15.82 14.50 -5.89
N GLU A 337 -16.17 13.60 -4.98
CA GLU A 337 -15.17 12.85 -4.19
C GLU A 337 -14.32 11.92 -5.07
N VAL A 338 -14.92 11.32 -6.10
CA VAL A 338 -14.17 10.56 -7.13
C VAL A 338 -13.17 11.46 -7.84
N CYS A 339 -13.57 12.67 -8.26
CA CYS A 339 -12.64 13.63 -8.86
C CYS A 339 -11.49 14.00 -7.92
N ASN A 340 -11.79 14.27 -6.65
CA ASN A 340 -10.76 14.59 -5.65
C ASN A 340 -9.80 13.42 -5.39
N ALA A 341 -10.32 12.19 -5.39
CA ALA A 341 -9.54 10.98 -5.11
C ALA A 341 -8.57 10.61 -6.25
N LEU A 342 -8.98 10.89 -7.49
CA LEU A 342 -8.24 10.56 -8.73
C LEU A 342 -7.54 11.78 -9.36
N ASP A 343 -7.68 12.96 -8.75
CA ASP A 343 -7.16 14.23 -9.28
C ASP A 343 -7.57 14.48 -10.75
N CYS A 344 -8.84 14.17 -11.07
CA CYS A 344 -9.35 14.29 -12.44
C CYS A 344 -10.29 15.49 -12.61
N GLY A 345 -10.32 16.05 -13.82
CA GLY A 345 -11.08 17.26 -14.12
C GLY A 345 -12.59 17.09 -14.15
N ALA A 346 -13.08 15.88 -14.46
CA ALA A 346 -14.50 15.57 -14.48
C ALA A 346 -14.77 14.06 -14.33
N ALA A 347 -15.99 13.73 -13.91
CA ALA A 347 -16.48 12.35 -13.80
C ALA A 347 -17.97 12.25 -14.17
N SER A 348 -18.40 11.08 -14.64
CA SER A 348 -19.80 10.81 -14.96
C SER A 348 -20.23 9.40 -14.57
N LEU A 349 -21.49 9.27 -14.18
CA LEU A 349 -22.18 8.02 -13.93
C LEU A 349 -23.35 7.91 -14.90
N MET A 350 -23.33 6.90 -15.76
CA MET A 350 -24.43 6.60 -16.67
C MET A 350 -25.05 5.26 -16.28
N LEU A 351 -26.38 5.18 -16.27
CA LEU A 351 -27.12 3.95 -15.96
C LEU A 351 -27.81 3.40 -17.20
N TYR A 352 -27.84 2.09 -17.33
CA TYR A 352 -28.44 1.40 -18.47
C TYR A 352 -29.95 1.29 -18.32
N ASN A 353 -30.68 1.80 -19.29
CA ASN A 353 -32.13 1.64 -19.41
C ASN A 353 -32.43 0.44 -20.33
N THR A 354 -33.00 -0.62 -19.75
CA THR A 354 -33.33 -1.85 -20.48
C THR A 354 -34.47 -1.68 -21.48
N ASP A 355 -35.40 -0.75 -21.25
CA ASP A 355 -36.58 -0.58 -22.11
C ASP A 355 -36.23 0.14 -23.42
N LYS A 356 -35.23 1.02 -23.36
CA LYS A 356 -34.79 1.85 -24.50
C LYS A 356 -33.44 1.41 -25.08
N GLU A 357 -32.79 0.43 -24.46
CA GLU A 357 -31.43 -0.05 -24.81
C GLU A 357 -30.39 1.08 -24.93
N GLU A 358 -30.44 2.02 -23.98
CA GLU A 358 -29.55 3.19 -23.95
C GLU A 358 -29.00 3.46 -22.55
N LEU A 359 -27.81 4.04 -22.48
CA LEU A 359 -27.21 4.59 -21.27
C LEU A 359 -27.73 6.02 -21.07
N LEU A 360 -28.27 6.31 -19.88
CA LEU A 360 -28.76 7.62 -19.50
C LEU A 360 -27.79 8.26 -18.50
N MET A 361 -27.49 9.56 -18.69
CA MET A 361 -26.74 10.32 -17.69
C MET A 361 -27.52 10.34 -16.37
N HIS A 362 -26.92 9.76 -15.32
CA HIS A 362 -27.53 9.71 -13.99
C HIS A 362 -27.00 10.82 -13.10
N ALA A 363 -25.68 11.04 -13.14
CA ALA A 363 -25.00 12.12 -12.44
C ALA A 363 -23.65 12.44 -13.09
N PHE A 364 -23.14 13.65 -12.89
CA PHE A 364 -21.79 14.04 -13.30
C PHE A 364 -21.21 15.10 -12.38
N SER A 365 -19.90 15.29 -12.46
CA SER A 365 -19.14 16.37 -11.81
C SER A 365 -18.11 16.91 -12.80
N GLY A 366 -17.94 18.24 -12.87
CA GLY A 366 -16.95 18.88 -13.75
C GLY A 366 -17.28 18.88 -15.25
N LEU A 367 -18.46 18.37 -15.64
CA LEU A 367 -18.98 18.41 -17.02
C LEU A 367 -20.01 19.56 -17.21
N PRO A 368 -20.23 20.03 -18.45
CA PRO A 368 -21.24 21.04 -18.78
C PRO A 368 -22.68 20.56 -18.52
N GLU A 369 -23.58 21.47 -18.15
CA GLU A 369 -24.99 21.15 -17.85
C GLU A 369 -25.77 20.66 -19.07
N GLU A 370 -25.35 21.00 -20.30
CA GLU A 370 -26.01 20.53 -21.52
C GLU A 370 -25.97 19.00 -21.67
N LEU A 371 -25.00 18.35 -21.01
CA LEU A 371 -24.84 16.89 -21.01
C LEU A 371 -25.79 16.17 -20.05
N ASP A 372 -26.62 16.91 -19.30
CA ASP A 372 -27.51 16.31 -18.33
C ASP A 372 -28.60 15.42 -18.95
N SER A 373 -29.08 15.80 -20.13
CA SER A 373 -30.07 15.03 -20.89
C SER A 373 -29.46 14.00 -21.84
N LEU A 374 -28.14 13.80 -21.77
CA LEU A 374 -27.42 12.95 -22.70
C LEU A 374 -27.86 11.48 -22.53
N SER A 375 -28.25 10.87 -23.65
CA SER A 375 -28.37 9.43 -23.78
C SER A 375 -27.40 8.89 -24.83
N VAL A 376 -26.89 7.69 -24.59
CA VAL A 376 -25.95 6.99 -25.46
C VAL A 376 -26.52 5.61 -25.79
N PRO A 377 -26.90 5.34 -27.05
CA PRO A 377 -27.39 4.03 -27.45
C PRO A 377 -26.35 2.93 -27.19
N ASN A 378 -26.82 1.72 -26.89
CA ASN A 378 -25.95 0.57 -26.70
C ASN A 378 -25.04 0.35 -27.94
N GLY A 379 -23.76 0.06 -27.71
CA GLY A 379 -22.77 -0.13 -28.79
C GLY A 379 -22.30 1.15 -29.51
N LYS A 380 -22.78 2.33 -29.13
CA LYS A 380 -22.38 3.62 -29.74
C LYS A 380 -21.50 4.45 -28.82
N GLY A 381 -20.48 5.10 -29.39
CA GLY A 381 -19.50 5.87 -28.63
C GLY A 381 -18.73 5.01 -27.61
N TYR A 382 -17.95 5.67 -26.77
CA TYR A 382 -17.10 4.97 -25.81
C TYR A 382 -17.91 4.25 -24.72
N HIS A 383 -18.93 4.91 -24.16
CA HIS A 383 -19.80 4.31 -23.13
C HIS A 383 -20.62 3.13 -23.67
N GLY A 384 -21.20 3.27 -24.87
CA GLY A 384 -21.94 2.18 -25.51
C GLY A 384 -21.03 1.03 -25.95
N TRP A 385 -19.76 1.29 -26.30
CA TRP A 385 -18.80 0.21 -26.49
C TRP A 385 -18.58 -0.58 -25.20
N VAL A 386 -18.36 0.11 -24.07
CA VAL A 386 -18.19 -0.53 -22.75
C VAL A 386 -19.42 -1.33 -22.34
N SER A 387 -20.64 -0.86 -22.65
CA SER A 387 -21.87 -1.62 -22.37
C SER A 387 -21.98 -2.91 -23.17
N THR A 388 -21.38 -3.00 -24.36
CA THR A 388 -21.35 -4.26 -25.13
C THR A 388 -20.23 -5.18 -24.70
N GLN A 389 -19.03 -4.63 -24.48
CA GLN A 389 -17.83 -5.43 -24.24
C GLN A 389 -17.65 -5.83 -22.78
N HIS A 390 -18.28 -5.11 -21.83
CA HIS A 390 -18.12 -5.30 -20.39
C HIS A 390 -16.65 -5.27 -19.94
N ARG A 391 -15.84 -4.40 -20.57
CA ARG A 391 -14.42 -4.23 -20.29
C ARG A 391 -14.09 -2.78 -20.01
N VAL A 392 -13.11 -2.59 -19.13
CA VAL A 392 -12.51 -1.27 -18.89
C VAL A 392 -11.95 -0.74 -20.20
N LEU A 393 -12.24 0.52 -20.50
CA LEU A 393 -11.76 1.22 -21.68
C LEU A 393 -10.95 2.44 -21.23
N LEU A 394 -9.66 2.42 -21.54
CA LEU A 394 -8.73 3.53 -21.32
C LEU A 394 -8.40 4.16 -22.68
N ILE A 395 -8.62 5.47 -22.79
CA ILE A 395 -8.35 6.27 -23.98
C ILE A 395 -7.44 7.40 -23.57
N GLN A 396 -6.18 7.33 -24.00
CA GLN A 396 -5.17 8.35 -23.71
C GLN A 396 -5.37 9.63 -24.54
N ASP A 397 -5.99 9.51 -25.71
CA ASP A 397 -6.26 10.63 -26.60
C ASP A 397 -7.52 10.39 -27.45
N ILE A 398 -8.63 11.00 -27.02
CA ILE A 398 -9.94 10.93 -27.66
C ILE A 398 -9.90 11.51 -29.09
N GLN A 399 -9.05 12.51 -29.37
CA GLN A 399 -8.98 13.09 -30.71
C GLN A 399 -8.24 12.17 -31.69
N ARG A 400 -7.22 11.44 -31.21
CA ARG A 400 -6.45 10.49 -32.03
C ARG A 400 -7.07 9.10 -32.10
N ASP A 401 -7.99 8.74 -31.21
CA ASP A 401 -8.67 7.45 -31.29
C ASP A 401 -9.57 7.36 -32.53
N ASN A 402 -9.42 6.28 -33.29
CA ASN A 402 -10.25 5.96 -34.46
C ASN A 402 -10.86 4.55 -34.33
N THR A 403 -10.74 3.91 -33.16
CA THR A 403 -11.13 2.51 -32.95
C THR A 403 -12.63 2.37 -32.72
N ILE A 404 -13.25 3.36 -32.09
CA ILE A 404 -14.67 3.35 -31.75
C ILE A 404 -15.40 4.45 -32.52
N GLN A 405 -16.59 4.13 -33.06
CA GLN A 405 -17.42 5.11 -33.74
C GLN A 405 -17.83 6.21 -32.75
N LYS A 406 -17.24 7.40 -32.91
CA LYS A 406 -17.42 8.54 -32.00
C LYS A 406 -18.86 9.04 -31.99
N CYS A 407 -19.34 9.34 -30.80
CA CYS A 407 -20.43 10.28 -30.61
C CYS A 407 -19.75 11.61 -30.27
N ASN A 408 -19.84 12.62 -31.15
CA ASN A 408 -19.04 13.87 -31.15
C ASN A 408 -19.13 14.77 -29.90
N PHE A 409 -19.70 14.30 -28.79
CA PHE A 409 -19.88 15.10 -27.58
C PHE A 409 -18.63 15.16 -26.69
N LEU A 410 -17.88 14.07 -26.51
CA LEU A 410 -16.70 14.06 -25.61
C LEU A 410 -15.48 14.81 -26.17
N ASP A 411 -15.34 14.86 -27.49
CA ASP A 411 -14.19 15.42 -28.21
C ASP A 411 -13.90 16.90 -27.88
N HIS A 412 -14.91 17.62 -27.36
CA HIS A 412 -14.85 19.03 -27.00
C HIS A 412 -14.50 19.29 -25.53
N PHE A 413 -14.60 18.28 -24.65
CA PHE A 413 -14.55 18.47 -23.20
C PHE A 413 -13.47 17.64 -22.50
N ALA A 414 -12.92 16.63 -23.18
CA ALA A 414 -11.93 15.72 -22.63
C ALA A 414 -10.87 15.37 -23.68
N ARG A 415 -9.62 15.23 -23.24
CA ARG A 415 -8.51 14.69 -24.02
C ARG A 415 -8.32 13.20 -23.75
N ALA A 416 -8.37 12.79 -22.48
CA ALA A 416 -8.29 11.39 -22.08
C ALA A 416 -9.55 10.98 -21.30
N ALA A 417 -9.90 9.70 -21.37
CA ALA A 417 -11.01 9.12 -20.63
C ALA A 417 -10.68 7.72 -20.15
N LEU A 418 -11.16 7.40 -18.96
CA LEU A 418 -11.20 6.03 -18.44
C LEU A 418 -12.64 5.71 -18.07
N ILE A 419 -13.14 4.60 -18.62
CA ILE A 419 -14.53 4.17 -18.49
C ILE A 419 -14.52 2.75 -17.95
N VAL A 420 -15.13 2.55 -16.79
CA VAL A 420 -15.26 1.24 -16.15
C VAL A 420 -16.73 0.77 -16.20
N PRO A 421 -16.98 -0.51 -16.54
CA PRO A 421 -18.32 -1.07 -16.50
C PRO A 421 -18.77 -1.30 -15.05
N LEU A 422 -20.03 -1.01 -14.77
CA LEU A 422 -20.72 -1.38 -13.54
C LEU A 422 -21.50 -2.65 -13.84
N GLN A 423 -20.96 -3.80 -13.43
CA GLN A 423 -21.53 -5.11 -13.75
C GLN A 423 -21.78 -5.90 -12.46
N ALA A 424 -23.02 -6.33 -12.29
CA ALA A 424 -23.45 -7.17 -11.18
C ALA A 424 -22.84 -8.57 -11.26
N SER A 425 -22.85 -9.28 -10.13
CA SER A 425 -22.32 -10.65 -10.02
C SER A 425 -23.02 -11.66 -10.93
N ASP A 426 -24.25 -11.38 -11.36
CA ASP A 426 -25.05 -12.17 -12.31
C ASP A 426 -24.86 -11.76 -13.78
N ASN A 427 -23.77 -11.05 -14.09
CA ASN A 427 -23.41 -10.47 -15.39
C ASN A 427 -24.37 -9.39 -15.90
N ARG A 428 -25.37 -8.95 -15.13
CA ARG A 428 -26.23 -7.83 -15.56
C ARG A 428 -25.42 -6.54 -15.59
N PHE A 429 -25.51 -5.83 -16.71
CA PHE A 429 -24.92 -4.51 -16.87
C PHE A 429 -25.81 -3.45 -16.22
N ILE A 430 -25.25 -2.72 -15.27
CA ILE A 430 -25.91 -1.63 -14.55
C ILE A 430 -25.66 -0.29 -15.25
N GLY A 431 -24.45 -0.07 -15.75
CA GLY A 431 -24.06 1.22 -16.32
C GLY A 431 -22.55 1.40 -16.45
N THR A 432 -22.10 2.64 -16.57
CA THR A 432 -20.68 3.00 -16.62
C THR A 432 -20.33 4.09 -15.62
N LEU A 433 -19.17 3.97 -14.98
CA LEU A 433 -18.52 5.06 -14.28
C LEU A 433 -17.33 5.54 -15.12
N SER A 434 -17.10 6.85 -15.20
CA SER A 434 -16.07 7.40 -16.07
C SER A 434 -15.42 8.64 -15.48
N ILE A 435 -14.13 8.81 -15.77
CA ILE A 435 -13.35 10.02 -15.48
C ILE A 435 -12.75 10.59 -16.75
N TYR A 436 -12.44 11.89 -16.70
CA TYR A 436 -11.94 12.65 -17.84
C TYR A 436 -10.84 13.62 -17.43
N HIS A 437 -9.79 13.69 -18.26
CA HIS A 437 -8.73 14.71 -18.18
C HIS A 437 -8.80 15.66 -19.37
N LYS A 438 -8.54 16.94 -19.13
CA LYS A 438 -8.61 18.01 -20.15
C LYS A 438 -7.29 18.23 -20.90
N ASP A 439 -6.16 17.94 -20.26
CA ASP A 439 -4.82 18.25 -20.79
C ASP A 439 -4.00 16.99 -21.12
N GLU A 440 -3.18 17.06 -22.17
CA GLU A 440 -2.27 15.97 -22.62
C GLU A 440 -1.10 15.75 -21.62
N ALA A 441 -0.90 16.67 -20.68
CA ALA A 441 0.17 16.61 -19.67
C ALA A 441 -0.16 15.71 -18.46
N ASP A 442 -1.41 15.24 -18.34
CA ASP A 442 -1.88 14.45 -17.20
C ASP A 442 -2.45 13.10 -17.65
N PRO A 443 -1.58 12.11 -17.97
CA PRO A 443 -2.03 10.80 -18.44
C PRO A 443 -2.60 9.97 -17.29
N ILE A 444 -3.73 9.29 -17.56
CA ILE A 444 -4.35 8.36 -16.61
C ILE A 444 -3.39 7.20 -16.34
N SER A 445 -3.05 6.99 -15.07
CA SER A 445 -2.12 5.95 -14.63
C SER A 445 -2.80 4.61 -14.37
N ASP A 446 -2.01 3.53 -14.29
CA ASP A 446 -2.52 2.20 -13.90
C ASP A 446 -3.16 2.22 -12.50
N SER A 447 -2.63 3.06 -11.59
CA SER A 447 -3.19 3.24 -10.25
C SER A 447 -4.58 3.89 -10.29
N ASP A 448 -4.81 4.82 -11.21
CA ASP A 448 -6.11 5.48 -11.39
C ASP A 448 -7.13 4.48 -11.93
N GLN A 449 -6.69 3.60 -12.83
CA GLN A 449 -7.49 2.51 -13.35
C GLN A 449 -7.93 1.53 -12.25
N ASP A 450 -7.01 1.09 -11.40
CA ASP A 450 -7.33 0.18 -10.29
C ASP A 450 -8.26 0.83 -9.26
N LEU A 451 -8.03 2.11 -8.94
CA LEU A 451 -8.86 2.85 -7.99
C LEU A 451 -10.27 3.08 -8.54
N LEU A 452 -10.41 3.53 -9.79
CA LEU A 452 -11.73 3.75 -10.40
C LEU A 452 -12.51 2.43 -10.55
N ASN A 453 -11.83 1.34 -10.92
CA ASN A 453 -12.45 0.02 -10.99
C ASN A 453 -12.95 -0.44 -9.60
N THR A 454 -12.18 -0.19 -8.54
CA THR A 454 -12.59 -0.47 -7.17
C THR A 454 -13.83 0.33 -6.76
N ILE A 455 -13.84 1.63 -7.07
CA ILE A 455 -15.00 2.51 -6.83
C ILE A 455 -16.22 2.02 -7.63
N GLY A 456 -16.04 1.62 -8.89
CA GLY A 456 -17.09 1.04 -9.73
C GLY A 456 -17.71 -0.22 -9.11
N ARG A 457 -16.91 -1.08 -8.49
CA ARG A 457 -17.43 -2.26 -7.76
C ARG A 457 -18.26 -1.87 -6.54
N ILE A 458 -17.85 -0.83 -5.80
CA ILE A 458 -18.62 -0.33 -4.65
C ILE A 458 -19.96 0.25 -5.12
N LEU A 459 -19.96 1.05 -6.20
CA LEU A 459 -21.18 1.58 -6.81
C LEU A 459 -22.10 0.46 -7.31
N THR A 460 -21.55 -0.57 -7.94
CA THR A 460 -22.30 -1.76 -8.38
C THR A 460 -23.01 -2.41 -7.20
N SER A 461 -22.30 -2.65 -6.09
CA SER A 461 -22.87 -3.23 -4.87
C SER A 461 -23.97 -2.34 -4.27
N HIS A 462 -23.78 -1.02 -4.28
CA HIS A 462 -24.82 -0.08 -3.84
C HIS A 462 -26.12 -0.23 -4.65
N PHE A 463 -26.03 -0.23 -5.99
CA PHE A 463 -27.20 -0.42 -6.85
C PHE A 463 -27.86 -1.81 -6.70
N GLU A 464 -27.06 -2.86 -6.48
CA GLU A 464 -27.60 -4.20 -6.19
C GLU A 464 -28.38 -4.22 -4.86
N ASN A 465 -27.84 -3.58 -3.82
CA ASN A 465 -28.48 -3.46 -2.52
C ASN A 465 -29.79 -2.66 -2.61
N GLU A 466 -29.80 -1.52 -3.31
CA GLU A 466 -31.01 -0.74 -3.55
C GLU A 466 -32.08 -1.57 -4.27
N ARG A 467 -31.70 -2.33 -5.31
CA ARG A 467 -32.62 -3.21 -6.04
C ARG A 467 -33.20 -4.30 -5.14
N LEU A 468 -32.36 -5.04 -4.43
CA LEU A 468 -32.78 -6.15 -3.55
C LEU A 468 -33.70 -5.66 -2.43
N PHE A 469 -33.43 -4.47 -1.89
CA PHE A 469 -34.28 -3.83 -0.89
C PHE A 469 -35.66 -3.49 -1.49
N ASN A 470 -35.70 -2.87 -2.66
CA ASN A 470 -36.95 -2.53 -3.35
C ASN A 470 -37.78 -3.77 -3.72
N ASP A 471 -37.14 -4.84 -4.20
CA ASP A 471 -37.79 -6.11 -4.50
C ASP A 471 -38.38 -6.75 -3.24
N SER A 472 -37.65 -6.70 -2.12
CA SER A 472 -38.11 -7.21 -0.83
C SER A 472 -39.30 -6.41 -0.30
N LYS A 473 -39.26 -5.08 -0.45
CA LYS A 473 -40.37 -4.18 -0.06
C LYS A 473 -41.63 -4.47 -0.88
N ARG A 474 -41.52 -4.59 -2.21
CA ARG A 474 -42.65 -4.95 -3.08
C ARG A 474 -43.28 -6.29 -2.69
N LYS A 475 -42.46 -7.30 -2.36
CA LYS A 475 -42.95 -8.60 -1.86
C LYS A 475 -43.68 -8.48 -0.52
N LEU A 476 -43.18 -7.65 0.41
CA LEU A 476 -43.87 -7.40 1.68
C LEU A 476 -45.21 -6.69 1.48
N ASP A 477 -45.27 -5.70 0.59
CA ASP A 477 -46.52 -4.99 0.27
C ASP A 477 -47.56 -5.95 -0.35
N TYR A 478 -47.12 -6.84 -1.25
CA TYR A 478 -47.95 -7.90 -1.82
C TYR A 478 -48.47 -8.88 -0.75
N LEU A 479 -47.60 -9.40 0.12
CA LEU A 479 -47.98 -10.31 1.20
C LEU A 479 -48.91 -9.65 2.23
N SER A 480 -48.67 -8.38 2.57
CA SER A 480 -49.54 -7.59 3.46
C SER A 480 -50.93 -7.43 2.86
N THR A 481 -51.03 -7.24 1.55
CA THR A 481 -52.30 -7.15 0.83
C THR A 481 -53.03 -8.50 0.88
N LEU A 482 -52.35 -9.61 0.58
CA LEU A 482 -52.93 -10.95 0.69
C LEU A 482 -53.40 -11.29 2.11
N TYR A 483 -52.62 -10.92 3.13
CA TYR A 483 -52.98 -11.14 4.53
C TYR A 483 -54.24 -10.36 4.94
N LYS A 484 -54.38 -9.10 4.51
CA LYS A 484 -55.57 -8.26 4.76
C LYS A 484 -56.83 -8.86 4.13
N VAL A 485 -56.71 -9.43 2.93
CA VAL A 485 -57.81 -10.13 2.24
C VAL A 485 -58.20 -11.39 3.03
N GLY A 486 -57.26 -12.30 3.30
CA GLY A 486 -57.54 -13.55 4.02
C GLY A 486 -58.08 -13.35 5.46
N SER A 487 -57.56 -12.35 6.19
CA SER A 487 -58.03 -11.98 7.53
C SER A 487 -59.49 -11.49 7.55
N SER A 488 -59.91 -10.80 6.49
CA SER A 488 -61.29 -10.33 6.35
C SER A 488 -62.25 -11.49 6.05
N VAL A 489 -61.80 -12.48 5.28
CA VAL A 489 -62.55 -13.70 4.95
C VAL A 489 -62.84 -14.52 6.21
N SER A 490 -61.86 -14.70 7.11
CA SER A 490 -62.03 -15.53 8.32
C SER A 490 -62.95 -14.93 9.40
N LYS A 491 -63.42 -13.68 9.29
CA LYS A 491 -64.21 -13.01 10.34
C LYS A 491 -65.73 -13.09 10.17
N THR A 492 -66.25 -13.70 9.10
CA THR A 492 -67.69 -13.64 8.78
C THR A 492 -68.34 -15.03 8.84
N LEU A 493 -68.96 -15.38 9.98
CA LEU A 493 -69.68 -16.65 10.25
C LEU A 493 -71.05 -16.80 9.53
N ASN A 494 -71.27 -16.07 8.43
CA ASN A 494 -72.48 -16.18 7.62
C ASN A 494 -72.07 -16.30 6.15
N ILE A 495 -72.26 -17.49 5.58
CA ILE A 495 -71.75 -17.87 4.26
C ILE A 495 -72.27 -16.96 3.13
N SER A 496 -73.52 -16.49 3.22
CA SER A 496 -74.08 -15.55 2.24
C SER A 496 -73.42 -14.17 2.34
N LYS A 497 -73.26 -13.63 3.55
CA LYS A 497 -72.53 -12.36 3.76
C LYS A 497 -71.06 -12.47 3.40
N LEU A 498 -70.46 -13.65 3.59
CA LEU A 498 -69.09 -13.94 3.20
C LEU A 498 -68.94 -13.89 1.68
N PHE A 499 -69.82 -14.55 0.91
CA PHE A 499 -69.81 -14.48 -0.55
C PHE A 499 -70.02 -13.06 -1.07
N ASP A 500 -70.93 -12.29 -0.47
CA ASP A 500 -71.13 -10.88 -0.83
C ASP A 500 -69.87 -10.04 -0.59
N THR A 501 -69.21 -10.23 0.57
CA THR A 501 -67.97 -9.52 0.93
C THR A 501 -66.83 -9.89 -0.02
N ILE A 502 -66.69 -11.18 -0.35
CA ILE A 502 -65.69 -11.67 -1.30
C ILE A 502 -65.93 -11.06 -2.68
N LEU A 503 -67.17 -11.07 -3.18
CA LEU A 503 -67.48 -10.52 -4.49
C LEU A 503 -67.28 -9.00 -4.54
N GLN A 504 -67.54 -8.27 -3.45
CA GLN A 504 -67.24 -6.84 -3.36
C GLN A 504 -65.74 -6.57 -3.53
N GLN A 505 -64.91 -7.33 -2.82
CA GLN A 505 -63.46 -7.23 -2.95
C GLN A 505 -62.98 -7.64 -4.35
N VAL A 506 -63.55 -8.70 -4.93
CA VAL A 506 -63.24 -9.13 -6.31
C VAL A 506 -63.61 -8.03 -7.31
N GLN A 507 -64.78 -7.39 -7.15
CA GLN A 507 -65.23 -6.33 -8.06
C GLN A 507 -64.31 -5.11 -7.99
N GLU A 508 -63.87 -4.72 -6.80
CA GLU A 508 -62.97 -3.58 -6.57
C GLU A 508 -61.54 -3.86 -7.05
N VAL A 509 -60.97 -5.02 -6.69
CA VAL A 509 -59.58 -5.38 -7.04
C VAL A 509 -59.43 -5.63 -8.54
N MET A 510 -60.42 -6.28 -9.18
CA MET A 510 -60.36 -6.60 -10.60
C MET A 510 -60.93 -5.49 -11.50
N ASP A 511 -61.52 -4.45 -10.91
CA ASP A 511 -62.22 -3.34 -11.59
C ASP A 511 -63.19 -3.82 -12.68
N VAL A 512 -64.16 -4.67 -12.31
CA VAL A 512 -65.11 -5.30 -13.23
C VAL A 512 -66.54 -4.77 -13.08
N GLU A 513 -67.32 -4.85 -14.17
CA GLU A 513 -68.75 -4.52 -14.16
C GLU A 513 -69.52 -5.58 -13.36
N ASN A 514 -69.29 -6.86 -13.67
CA ASN A 514 -70.06 -7.96 -13.08
C ASN A 514 -69.15 -9.06 -12.54
N CYS A 515 -69.48 -9.59 -11.36
CA CYS A 515 -68.86 -10.80 -10.83
C CYS A 515 -69.91 -11.69 -10.18
N SER A 516 -69.67 -13.00 -10.17
CA SER A 516 -70.60 -13.98 -9.62
C SER A 516 -69.87 -15.20 -9.09
N LEU A 517 -70.41 -15.79 -8.04
CA LEU A 517 -69.96 -17.06 -7.47
C LEU A 517 -71.08 -18.07 -7.61
N MET A 518 -70.75 -19.24 -8.16
CA MET A 518 -71.68 -20.36 -8.27
C MET A 518 -71.21 -21.54 -7.43
N ALA A 519 -72.01 -22.02 -6.48
CA ALA A 519 -71.66 -23.22 -5.72
C ALA A 519 -72.02 -24.48 -6.50
N TYR A 520 -71.20 -25.53 -6.33
CA TYR A 520 -71.40 -26.82 -6.98
C TYR A 520 -72.21 -27.77 -6.09
N ASP A 521 -73.30 -28.30 -6.62
CA ASP A 521 -74.06 -29.41 -6.05
C ASP A 521 -73.60 -30.73 -6.69
N PRO A 522 -72.82 -31.56 -5.96
CA PRO A 522 -72.31 -32.81 -6.48
C PRO A 522 -73.38 -33.91 -6.65
N LEU A 523 -74.54 -33.80 -5.98
CA LEU A 523 -75.59 -34.82 -6.08
C LEU A 523 -76.36 -34.71 -7.39
N ASN A 524 -76.56 -33.48 -7.87
CA ASN A 524 -77.35 -33.19 -9.06
C ASN A 524 -76.49 -32.75 -10.27
N GLU A 525 -75.17 -32.61 -10.09
CA GLU A 525 -74.22 -32.07 -11.07
C GLU A 525 -74.65 -30.69 -11.62
N LEU A 526 -75.03 -29.80 -10.69
CA LEU A 526 -75.51 -28.45 -10.97
C LEU A 526 -74.65 -27.39 -10.30
N LEU A 527 -74.50 -26.24 -10.96
CA LEU A 527 -73.99 -25.01 -10.38
C LEU A 527 -75.16 -24.09 -10.05
N SER A 528 -75.32 -23.73 -8.79
CA SER A 528 -76.29 -22.74 -8.32
C SER A 528 -75.65 -21.36 -8.29
N LEU A 529 -76.34 -20.29 -8.69
CA LEU A 529 -75.84 -18.93 -8.52
C LEU A 529 -76.12 -18.44 -7.09
N ASP A 530 -75.10 -18.43 -6.23
CA ASP A 530 -75.26 -18.13 -4.79
C ASP A 530 -74.92 -16.68 -4.41
N ALA A 531 -74.10 -16.00 -5.21
CA ALA A 531 -73.86 -14.57 -5.05
C ALA A 531 -73.50 -13.91 -6.38
N ALA A 532 -73.89 -12.64 -6.54
CA ALA A 532 -73.57 -11.85 -7.71
C ALA A 532 -73.55 -10.34 -7.42
N ILE A 533 -72.67 -9.62 -8.11
CA ILE A 533 -72.63 -8.15 -8.13
C ILE A 533 -72.65 -7.69 -9.59
N GLY A 534 -73.41 -6.63 -9.88
CA GLY A 534 -73.66 -6.14 -11.24
C GLY A 534 -74.78 -6.89 -11.98
N LEU A 535 -75.33 -7.94 -11.37
CA LEU A 535 -76.47 -8.70 -11.90
C LEU A 535 -77.79 -8.34 -11.17
N PRO A 536 -78.96 -8.47 -11.83
CA PRO A 536 -80.27 -8.32 -11.19
C PRO A 536 -80.42 -9.21 -9.94
N SER A 537 -80.88 -8.65 -8.82
CA SER A 537 -80.93 -9.36 -7.53
C SER A 537 -81.90 -10.54 -7.48
N ASN A 538 -82.89 -10.59 -8.39
CA ASN A 538 -83.84 -11.70 -8.53
C ASN A 538 -83.22 -12.96 -9.16
N MET A 539 -81.98 -12.88 -9.65
CA MET A 539 -81.28 -14.00 -10.31
C MET A 539 -80.61 -14.94 -9.31
N VAL A 540 -80.13 -14.42 -8.19
CA VAL A 540 -79.43 -15.20 -7.16
C VAL A 540 -80.39 -16.23 -6.55
N GLY A 541 -79.97 -17.49 -6.48
CA GLY A 541 -80.76 -18.63 -6.01
C GLY A 541 -81.78 -19.20 -7.01
N GLN A 542 -81.98 -18.57 -8.16
CA GLN A 542 -82.92 -19.05 -9.20
C GLN A 542 -82.23 -19.67 -10.41
N ILE A 543 -80.96 -19.34 -10.64
CA ILE A 543 -80.21 -19.82 -11.79
C ILE A 543 -79.45 -21.09 -11.42
N GLN A 544 -79.69 -22.13 -12.21
CA GLN A 544 -78.94 -23.38 -12.19
C GLN A 544 -78.33 -23.63 -13.57
N VAL A 545 -77.07 -24.07 -13.58
CA VAL A 545 -76.33 -24.41 -14.79
C VAL A 545 -75.82 -25.84 -14.65
N LYS A 546 -76.07 -26.70 -15.64
CA LYS A 546 -75.54 -28.07 -15.63
C LYS A 546 -74.04 -28.07 -15.86
N VAL A 547 -73.34 -29.03 -15.25
CA VAL A 547 -71.93 -29.28 -15.60
C VAL A 547 -71.82 -29.54 -17.11
N GLY A 548 -70.84 -28.92 -17.75
CA GLY A 548 -70.64 -28.92 -19.20
C GLY A 548 -71.46 -27.88 -19.97
N GLU A 549 -72.42 -27.19 -19.34
CA GLU A 549 -73.26 -26.18 -19.98
C GLU A 549 -72.70 -24.76 -19.80
N GLY A 550 -72.58 -24.01 -20.91
CA GLY A 550 -72.06 -22.65 -20.88
C GLY A 550 -70.62 -22.55 -20.34
N ILE A 551 -70.16 -21.32 -20.08
CA ILE A 551 -68.77 -21.08 -19.65
C ILE A 551 -68.52 -21.66 -18.25
N ALA A 552 -69.40 -21.37 -17.29
CA ALA A 552 -69.24 -21.84 -15.92
C ALA A 552 -69.34 -23.37 -15.80
N GLY A 553 -70.30 -24.00 -16.51
CA GLY A 553 -70.43 -25.46 -16.53
C GLY A 553 -69.24 -26.14 -17.22
N TRP A 554 -68.67 -25.54 -18.27
CA TRP A 554 -67.44 -26.04 -18.89
C TRP A 554 -66.25 -25.98 -17.93
N VAL A 555 -66.10 -24.89 -17.18
CA VAL A 555 -65.05 -24.72 -16.15
C VAL A 555 -65.20 -25.78 -15.05
N ALA A 556 -66.44 -26.01 -14.58
CA ALA A 556 -66.72 -27.07 -13.62
C ALA A 556 -66.35 -28.47 -14.15
N GLN A 557 -66.70 -28.78 -15.39
CA GLN A 557 -66.41 -30.08 -16.00
C GLN A 557 -64.91 -30.33 -16.18
N ASN A 558 -64.18 -29.32 -16.65
CA ASN A 558 -62.77 -29.45 -17.04
C ASN A 558 -61.80 -29.09 -15.92
N ARG A 559 -62.28 -28.47 -14.84
CA ARG A 559 -61.49 -27.96 -13.70
C ARG A 559 -60.33 -27.08 -14.15
N LYS A 560 -60.55 -26.31 -15.22
CA LYS A 560 -59.56 -25.44 -15.85
C LYS A 560 -60.15 -24.04 -16.02
N PRO A 561 -59.34 -22.99 -15.85
CA PRO A 561 -59.78 -21.62 -16.07
C PRO A 561 -60.13 -21.37 -17.54
N VAL A 562 -61.06 -20.45 -17.78
CA VAL A 562 -61.43 -19.94 -19.11
C VAL A 562 -61.21 -18.44 -19.13
N LEU A 563 -60.37 -17.99 -20.05
CA LEU A 563 -60.09 -16.59 -20.34
C LEU A 563 -60.52 -16.29 -21.78
N LEU A 564 -61.59 -15.51 -21.96
CA LEU A 564 -62.05 -15.07 -23.28
C LEU A 564 -62.01 -13.55 -23.37
N LYS A 565 -61.22 -13.06 -24.31
CA LYS A 565 -61.11 -11.63 -24.63
C LYS A 565 -62.32 -11.09 -25.36
N ASP A 566 -63.01 -11.96 -26.10
CA ASP A 566 -64.22 -11.66 -26.86
C ASP A 566 -65.08 -12.92 -26.94
N VAL A 567 -66.19 -12.95 -26.19
CA VAL A 567 -67.07 -14.12 -26.10
C VAL A 567 -67.68 -14.47 -27.47
N SER A 568 -67.92 -13.47 -28.33
CA SER A 568 -68.53 -13.69 -29.64
C SER A 568 -67.66 -14.48 -30.62
N LYS A 569 -66.35 -14.55 -30.35
CA LYS A 569 -65.37 -15.22 -31.22
C LYS A 569 -65.06 -16.65 -30.82
N ASP A 570 -65.51 -17.12 -29.66
CA ASP A 570 -65.25 -18.49 -29.22
C ASP A 570 -66.37 -19.43 -29.66
N ILE A 571 -66.07 -20.34 -30.60
CA ILE A 571 -67.02 -21.32 -31.16
C ILE A 571 -67.75 -22.15 -30.10
N ARG A 572 -67.13 -22.38 -28.92
CA ARG A 572 -67.75 -23.16 -27.84
C ARG A 572 -68.93 -22.43 -27.19
N PHE A 573 -68.94 -21.09 -27.25
CA PHE A 573 -69.86 -20.25 -26.49
C PHE A 573 -70.62 -19.22 -27.35
N ALA A 574 -70.17 -18.94 -28.58
CA ALA A 574 -70.70 -17.90 -29.47
C ALA A 574 -72.16 -18.07 -29.90
N ASN A 575 -72.72 -19.30 -29.83
CA ASN A 575 -74.10 -19.60 -30.26
C ASN A 575 -75.10 -19.79 -29.10
N HIS A 576 -74.67 -19.65 -27.85
CA HIS A 576 -75.57 -19.71 -26.70
C HIS A 576 -76.10 -18.29 -26.46
N HIS A 577 -77.35 -18.03 -26.87
CA HIS A 577 -78.05 -16.81 -26.44
C HIS A 577 -78.05 -16.82 -24.91
N GLY A 578 -77.37 -15.84 -24.29
CA GLY A 578 -77.25 -15.76 -22.85
C GLY A 578 -78.65 -15.79 -22.20
N ARG A 579 -78.81 -16.55 -21.12
CA ARG A 579 -80.04 -16.58 -20.31
C ARG A 579 -80.34 -15.24 -19.62
N MET A 580 -79.53 -14.20 -19.84
CA MET A 580 -79.51 -12.95 -19.08
C MET A 580 -79.50 -11.73 -19.99
N ASP A 581 -80.21 -10.67 -19.59
CA ASP A 581 -80.36 -9.40 -20.32
C ASP A 581 -79.12 -8.47 -20.29
N TYR A 582 -77.91 -9.00 -20.04
CA TYR A 582 -76.67 -8.21 -20.03
C TYR A 582 -75.64 -8.70 -21.07
N LYS A 583 -74.93 -7.75 -21.70
CA LYS A 583 -73.97 -8.02 -22.77
C LYS A 583 -72.59 -8.37 -22.19
N THR A 584 -72.16 -9.62 -22.35
CA THR A 584 -70.82 -10.07 -21.95
C THR A 584 -69.84 -9.88 -23.11
N ARG A 585 -68.87 -8.97 -22.96
CA ARG A 585 -67.81 -8.67 -23.95
C ARG A 585 -66.61 -9.59 -23.74
N SER A 586 -66.08 -9.59 -22.52
CA SER A 586 -64.97 -10.42 -22.08
C SER A 586 -65.35 -11.15 -20.79
N VAL A 587 -64.82 -12.36 -20.60
CA VAL A 587 -65.09 -13.20 -19.44
C VAL A 587 -63.81 -13.86 -18.97
N LEU A 588 -63.67 -13.95 -17.65
CA LEU A 588 -62.70 -14.77 -16.98
C LEU A 588 -63.43 -15.60 -15.92
N SER A 589 -63.29 -16.92 -16.01
CA SER A 589 -63.98 -17.87 -15.15
C SER A 589 -62.99 -18.91 -14.64
N VAL A 590 -62.98 -19.15 -13.32
CA VAL A 590 -62.01 -20.04 -12.67
C VAL A 590 -62.72 -21.03 -11.73
N PRO A 591 -62.24 -22.27 -11.62
CA PRO A 591 -62.80 -23.22 -10.66
C PRO A 591 -62.35 -22.88 -9.24
N ILE A 592 -63.23 -23.09 -8.27
CA ILE A 592 -62.94 -23.05 -6.83
C ILE A 592 -62.70 -24.49 -6.38
N MET A 593 -61.46 -24.81 -6.01
CA MET A 593 -61.00 -26.18 -5.75
C MET A 593 -60.45 -26.29 -4.34
N HIS A 594 -60.92 -27.28 -3.56
CA HIS A 594 -60.34 -27.63 -2.26
C HIS A 594 -60.01 -29.12 -2.23
N ASN A 595 -58.79 -29.50 -1.84
CA ASN A 595 -58.34 -30.91 -1.81
C ASN A 595 -58.69 -31.73 -3.06
N ASN A 596 -58.56 -31.10 -4.24
CA ASN A 596 -58.88 -31.70 -5.55
C ASN A 596 -60.38 -31.97 -5.82
N GLU A 597 -61.27 -31.45 -4.97
CA GLU A 597 -62.72 -31.42 -5.14
C GLU A 597 -63.18 -30.04 -5.63
N LEU A 598 -64.17 -30.03 -6.52
CA LEU A 598 -64.78 -28.80 -7.02
C LEU A 598 -65.81 -28.31 -5.99
N LEU A 599 -65.63 -27.09 -5.49
CA LEU A 599 -66.59 -26.43 -4.61
C LEU A 599 -67.53 -25.50 -5.37
N GLY A 600 -67.07 -24.94 -6.49
CA GLY A 600 -67.84 -23.97 -7.26
C GLY A 600 -67.03 -23.32 -8.37
N VAL A 601 -67.59 -22.26 -8.96
CA VAL A 601 -66.98 -21.50 -10.04
C VAL A 601 -67.11 -20.00 -9.76
N LEU A 602 -66.00 -19.27 -9.88
CA LEU A 602 -65.94 -17.81 -9.76
C LEU A 602 -65.86 -17.19 -11.17
N ASN A 603 -66.76 -16.27 -11.48
CA ASN A 603 -66.82 -15.60 -12.79
C ASN A 603 -66.68 -14.09 -12.63
N VAL A 604 -65.92 -13.46 -13.52
CA VAL A 604 -65.87 -12.01 -13.70
C VAL A 604 -66.07 -11.66 -15.18
N ASN A 605 -66.84 -10.61 -15.44
CA ASN A 605 -67.20 -10.17 -16.79
C ASN A 605 -66.96 -8.67 -16.92
N ASN A 606 -66.45 -8.27 -18.10
CA ASN A 606 -66.26 -6.89 -18.52
C ASN A 606 -65.45 -6.03 -17.53
N LYS A 607 -64.19 -5.73 -17.84
CA LYS A 607 -63.48 -4.66 -17.11
C LYS A 607 -64.18 -3.32 -17.32
N ARG A 608 -64.24 -2.48 -16.28
CA ARG A 608 -64.81 -1.13 -16.36
C ARG A 608 -63.98 -0.21 -17.25
N SER A 609 -62.68 -0.48 -17.38
CA SER A 609 -61.81 0.20 -18.36
C SER A 609 -62.24 -0.03 -19.82
N GLY A 610 -63.00 -1.10 -20.10
CA GLY A 610 -63.36 -1.53 -21.44
C GLY A 610 -62.38 -2.53 -22.07
N ASP A 611 -61.24 -2.80 -21.43
CA ASP A 611 -60.22 -3.72 -21.92
C ASP A 611 -60.60 -5.20 -21.78
N ALA A 612 -59.90 -6.06 -22.53
CA ALA A 612 -59.98 -7.51 -22.35
C ALA A 612 -59.18 -7.96 -21.12
N PHE A 613 -59.50 -9.16 -20.61
CA PHE A 613 -58.70 -9.83 -19.58
C PHE A 613 -57.43 -10.45 -20.20
N PHE A 614 -56.36 -10.53 -19.39
CA PHE A 614 -55.06 -11.11 -19.73
C PHE A 614 -54.61 -12.14 -18.68
N GLU A 615 -53.46 -12.79 -18.90
CA GLU A 615 -52.98 -13.87 -18.03
C GLU A 615 -52.74 -13.45 -16.58
N ASP A 616 -52.31 -12.21 -16.34
CA ASP A 616 -52.17 -11.66 -14.99
C ASP A 616 -53.50 -11.58 -14.25
N ASP A 617 -54.58 -11.22 -14.95
CA ASP A 617 -55.94 -11.23 -14.39
C ASP A 617 -56.37 -12.67 -14.03
N GLN A 618 -56.04 -13.63 -14.90
CA GLN A 618 -56.31 -15.05 -14.65
C GLN A 618 -55.54 -15.56 -13.43
N ASN A 619 -54.26 -15.20 -13.29
CA ASN A 619 -53.44 -15.59 -12.15
C ASN A 619 -53.95 -14.97 -10.84
N LEU A 620 -54.37 -13.70 -10.88
CA LEU A 620 -54.98 -13.03 -9.74
C LEU A 620 -56.30 -13.69 -9.32
N LEU A 621 -57.20 -13.97 -10.27
CA LEU A 621 -58.48 -14.61 -9.97
C LEU A 621 -58.31 -16.07 -9.49
N LEU A 622 -57.33 -16.81 -10.01
CA LEU A 622 -56.96 -18.13 -9.50
C LEU A 622 -56.44 -18.05 -8.06
N GLY A 623 -55.61 -17.05 -7.74
CA GLY A 623 -55.14 -16.80 -6.38
C GLY A 623 -56.28 -16.50 -5.40
N ILE A 624 -57.23 -15.67 -5.82
CA ILE A 624 -58.44 -15.36 -5.03
C ILE A 624 -59.29 -16.62 -4.85
N SER A 625 -59.53 -17.38 -5.92
CA SER A 625 -60.26 -18.66 -5.87
C SER A 625 -59.65 -19.64 -4.87
N GLY A 626 -58.31 -19.74 -4.83
CA GLY A 626 -57.59 -20.55 -3.85
C GLY A 626 -57.84 -20.12 -2.40
N GLN A 627 -57.95 -18.81 -2.13
CA GLN A 627 -58.28 -18.33 -0.78
C GLN A 627 -59.75 -18.56 -0.41
N ILE A 628 -60.68 -18.46 -1.36
CA ILE A 628 -62.10 -18.78 -1.12
C ILE A 628 -62.27 -20.26 -0.74
N SER A 629 -61.41 -21.14 -1.26
CA SER A 629 -61.47 -22.57 -1.03
C SER A 629 -61.01 -23.02 0.36
N GLN A 630 -60.22 -22.21 1.08
CA GLN A 630 -59.67 -22.54 2.41
C GLN A 630 -60.64 -22.17 3.51
#